data_AF-A0A5X7EJX6-F1
#
_entry.id   AF-A0A5X7EJX6-F1
#
_cell.length_a   1.000
_cell.length_b   1.000
_cell.length_c   1.000
_cell.angle_alpha   90.00
_cell.angle_beta   90.00
_cell.angle_gamma   90.00
#
_symmetry.space_group_name_H-M   'P 1'
#
loop_
_entity.id
_entity.type
_entity.pdbx_description
1 polymer ?
#
loop_
_entity_poly.entity_id
_entity_poly.type
_entity_poly.pdbx_seq_one_letter_code
_entity_poly.pdbx_strand_id
1 'polypeptide(L)'
;MSRNSENPRLNRILLRFVMNIQIHPSYFRKIVSSEPFSLMLDVAATSGSITHKAYICLAIAHFAKLLPAAVSPALEAEINRRFVMSPVCVAGGDK
;
A
#
# COMPACT_ATOMS: atom_id res chain seq x y z
N MET A 1 35.41 29.99 5.60
CA MET A 1 35.14 28.61 5.12
C MET A 1 34.06 28.00 6.00
N SER A 2 32.83 27.95 5.48
CA SER A 2 31.63 27.49 6.19
C SER A 2 31.59 25.96 6.21
N ARG A 3 31.64 25.34 7.40
CA ARG A 3 31.38 23.90 7.57
C ARG A 3 29.90 23.75 7.91
N ASN A 4 29.11 23.36 6.92
CA ASN A 4 27.70 22.98 7.09
C ASN A 4 27.61 21.82 8.08
N SER A 5 27.20 22.16 9.30
CA SER A 5 26.77 21.21 10.33
C SER A 5 25.41 20.64 9.90
N GLU A 6 25.43 19.51 9.19
CA GLU A 6 24.22 18.75 8.89
C GLU A 6 23.67 18.16 10.19
N ASN A 7 22.68 18.84 10.75
CA ASN A 7 22.10 18.50 12.04
C ASN A 7 21.27 17.20 11.90
N PRO A 8 21.70 16.05 12.46
CA PRO A 8 21.03 14.74 12.25
C PRO A 8 19.60 14.71 12.79
N ARG A 9 19.25 15.65 13.68
CA ARG A 9 17.89 15.83 14.20
C ARG A 9 16.94 16.42 13.15
N LEU A 10 17.42 17.30 12.27
CA LEU A 10 16.62 17.82 11.16
C LEU A 10 16.36 16.75 10.12
N ASN A 11 17.35 15.91 9.78
CA ASN A 11 17.13 14.74 8.92
C ASN A 11 16.10 13.77 9.49
N ARG A 12 16.14 13.50 10.81
CA ARG A 12 15.15 12.62 11.46
C ARG A 12 13.74 13.22 11.47
N ILE A 13 13.61 14.53 11.63
CA ILE A 13 12.32 15.24 11.59
C ILE A 13 11.80 15.31 10.15
N LEU A 14 12.65 15.60 9.15
CA LEU A 14 12.27 15.54 7.73
C LEU A 14 11.82 14.13 7.32
N LEU A 15 12.55 13.08 7.72
CA LEU A 15 12.14 11.68 7.47
C LEU A 15 10.76 11.38 8.05
N ARG A 16 10.48 11.84 9.28
CA ARG A 16 9.16 11.65 9.92
C ARG A 16 8.07 12.50 9.26
N PHE A 17 8.39 13.68 8.77
CA PHE A 17 7.44 14.57 8.11
C PHE A 17 7.06 14.04 6.71
N VAL A 18 8.02 13.49 5.97
CA VAL A 18 7.79 12.78 4.70
C VAL A 18 6.98 11.49 4.93
N MET A 19 7.14 10.84 6.10
CA MET A 19 6.42 9.60 6.46
C MET A 19 4.96 9.79 6.91
N ASN A 20 4.44 11.03 7.01
CA ASN A 20 3.04 11.25 7.39
C ASN A 20 2.12 11.64 6.22
N ILE A 21 2.63 11.57 5.00
CA ILE A 21 1.81 11.74 3.80
C ILE A 21 1.16 10.38 3.54
N GLN A 22 -0.15 10.30 3.73
CA GLN A 22 -0.95 9.11 3.37
C GLN A 22 -1.89 9.47 2.24
N ILE A 23 -2.18 8.49 1.38
CA ILE A 23 -3.19 8.67 0.34
C ILE A 23 -4.57 8.94 0.98
N HIS A 24 -5.29 9.93 0.44
CA HIS A 24 -6.63 10.24 0.93
C HIS A 24 -7.57 9.04 0.74
N PRO A 25 -8.35 8.60 1.75
CA PRO A 25 -9.14 7.37 1.68
C PRO A 25 -10.13 7.32 0.51
N SER A 26 -10.80 8.44 0.20
CA SER A 26 -11.74 8.48 -0.93
C SER A 26 -11.06 8.36 -2.29
N TYR A 27 -9.84 8.89 -2.42
CA TYR A 27 -9.06 8.81 -3.65
C TYR A 27 -8.52 7.39 -3.84
N PHE A 28 -7.97 6.80 -2.77
CA PHE A 28 -7.56 5.41 -2.75
C PHE A 28 -8.71 4.47 -3.14
N ARG A 29 -9.90 4.65 -2.54
CA ARG A 29 -11.09 3.85 -2.85
C ARG A 29 -11.47 3.90 -4.33
N LYS A 30 -11.37 5.08 -4.97
CA LYS A 30 -11.62 5.22 -6.41
C LYS A 30 -10.64 4.41 -7.24
N ILE A 31 -9.34 4.46 -6.90
CA ILE A 31 -8.29 3.71 -7.61
C ILE A 31 -8.54 2.20 -7.48
N VAL A 32 -8.68 1.70 -6.25
CA VAL A 32 -8.81 0.24 -6.01
C VAL A 32 -10.13 -0.36 -6.49
N SER A 33 -11.15 0.47 -6.75
CA SER A 33 -12.42 0.02 -7.34
C SER A 33 -12.42 0.09 -8.87
N SER A 34 -11.39 0.68 -9.48
CA SER A 34 -11.26 0.79 -10.94
C SER A 34 -10.41 -0.33 -11.51
N GLU A 35 -10.75 -0.79 -12.72
CA GLU A 35 -9.87 -1.67 -13.47
C GLU A 35 -8.66 -0.89 -14.02
N PRO A 36 -7.45 -1.48 -14.03
CA PRO A 36 -7.13 -2.89 -13.72
C PRO A 36 -6.84 -3.20 -12.24
N PHE A 37 -6.87 -2.19 -11.36
CA PHE A 37 -6.41 -2.33 -9.98
C PHE A 37 -7.29 -3.27 -9.15
N SER A 38 -8.61 -3.26 -9.37
CA SER A 38 -9.52 -4.17 -8.65
C SER A 38 -9.17 -5.63 -8.91
N LEU A 39 -9.02 -6.05 -10.17
CA LEU A 39 -8.62 -7.41 -10.51
C LEU A 39 -7.26 -7.79 -9.92
N MET A 40 -6.28 -6.90 -9.99
CA MET A 40 -4.96 -7.16 -9.42
C MET A 40 -5.00 -7.38 -7.91
N LEU A 41 -5.84 -6.64 -7.19
CA LEU A 41 -6.03 -6.78 -5.75
C LEU A 41 -6.70 -8.10 -5.38
N ASP A 42 -7.66 -8.57 -6.18
CA ASP A 42 -8.30 -9.88 -5.96
C ASP A 42 -7.30 -11.03 -6.15
N VAL A 43 -6.44 -10.93 -7.16
CA VAL A 43 -5.34 -11.88 -7.39
C VAL A 43 -4.32 -11.83 -6.26
N ALA A 44 -3.95 -10.64 -5.78
CA ALA A 44 -3.02 -10.50 -4.67
C ALA A 44 -3.58 -11.03 -3.35
N ALA A 45 -4.87 -10.79 -3.09
CA ALA A 45 -5.58 -11.34 -1.93
C ALA A 45 -5.63 -12.87 -1.99
N THR A 46 -5.95 -13.45 -3.15
CA THR A 46 -6.06 -14.90 -3.32
C THR A 46 -4.69 -15.60 -3.30
N SER A 47 -3.69 -15.03 -3.96
CA SER A 47 -2.36 -15.67 -4.07
C SER A 47 -1.50 -15.52 -2.81
N GLY A 48 -1.77 -14.53 -1.97
CA GLY A 48 -0.91 -14.19 -0.83
C GLY A 48 0.51 -13.75 -1.20
N SER A 49 0.81 -13.57 -2.50
CA SER A 49 2.15 -13.31 -3.00
C SER A 49 2.65 -11.92 -2.61
N ILE A 50 3.73 -11.87 -1.84
CA ILE A 50 4.41 -10.62 -1.45
C ILE A 50 4.83 -9.82 -2.69
N THR A 51 5.26 -10.50 -3.76
CA THR A 51 5.66 -9.86 -5.01
C THR A 51 4.48 -9.14 -5.69
N HIS A 52 3.29 -9.75 -5.69
CA HIS A 52 2.07 -9.10 -6.21
C HIS A 52 1.71 -7.87 -5.39
N LYS A 53 1.76 -7.96 -4.06
CA LYS A 53 1.52 -6.81 -3.18
C LYS A 53 2.49 -5.66 -3.45
N ALA A 54 3.78 -5.96 -3.57
CA ALA A 54 4.81 -4.97 -3.86
C ALA A 54 4.58 -4.30 -5.23
N TYR A 55 4.25 -5.07 -6.26
CA TYR A 55 3.97 -4.54 -7.59
C TYR A 55 2.74 -3.62 -7.60
N ILE A 56 1.65 -4.02 -6.96
CA ILE A 56 0.44 -3.19 -6.85
C ILE A 56 0.72 -1.90 -6.07
N CYS A 57 1.50 -1.98 -4.99
CA CYS A 57 1.92 -0.81 -4.21
C CYS A 57 2.67 0.20 -5.08
N LEU A 58 3.64 -0.26 -5.87
CA LEU A 58 4.39 0.57 -6.81
C LEU A 58 3.49 1.17 -7.89
N ALA A 59 2.57 0.38 -8.46
CA ALA A 59 1.66 0.85 -9.50
C ALA A 59 0.69 1.93 -9.00
N ILE A 60 0.07 1.74 -7.83
CA ILE A 60 -0.82 2.73 -7.21
C ILE A 60 -0.04 3.98 -6.80
N ALA A 61 1.15 3.82 -6.21
CA ALA A 61 2.00 4.95 -5.83
C ALA A 61 2.38 5.79 -7.06
N HIS A 62 2.77 5.14 -8.16
CA HIS A 62 3.07 5.82 -9.43
C HIS A 62 1.85 6.54 -9.98
N PHE A 63 0.68 5.89 -10.02
CA PHE A 63 -0.58 6.49 -10.48
C PHE A 63 -0.99 7.70 -9.64
N ALA A 64 -0.86 7.60 -8.32
CA ALA A 64 -1.20 8.67 -7.38
C ALA A 64 -0.12 9.75 -7.25
N LYS A 65 1.05 9.57 -7.89
CA LYS A 65 2.24 10.44 -7.74
C LYS A 65 2.68 10.58 -6.28
N LEU A 66 2.61 9.48 -5.53
CA LEU A 66 2.97 9.38 -4.12
C LEU A 66 4.16 8.44 -3.94
N LEU A 67 4.79 8.52 -2.76
CA LEU A 67 5.77 7.51 -2.34
C LEU A 67 5.04 6.20 -1.98
N PRO A 68 5.65 5.02 -2.22
CA PRO A 68 5.05 3.73 -1.85
C PRO A 68 4.69 3.65 -0.36
N ALA A 69 5.47 4.29 0.51
CA ALA A 69 5.19 4.37 1.94
C ALA A 69 3.85 5.05 2.27
N ALA A 70 3.36 5.96 1.42
CA ALA A 70 2.08 6.65 1.57
C ALA A 70 0.87 5.77 1.20
N VAL A 71 1.10 4.67 0.50
CA VAL A 71 0.06 3.77 -0.05
C VAL A 71 0.05 2.42 0.68
N SER A 72 1.24 1.93 1.07
CA SER A 72 1.42 0.60 1.66
C SER A 72 0.44 0.26 2.80
N PRO A 73 0.20 1.13 3.81
CA PRO A 73 -0.75 0.82 4.88
C PRO A 73 -2.19 0.64 4.38
N ALA A 74 -2.63 1.51 3.46
CA ALA A 74 -3.98 1.45 2.88
C ALA A 74 -4.15 0.22 1.97
N LEU A 75 -3.08 -0.15 1.25
CA LEU A 75 -3.05 -1.34 0.41
C LEU A 75 -3.17 -2.63 1.22
N GLU A 76 -2.36 -2.79 2.27
CA GLU A 76 -2.43 -3.99 3.12
C GLU A 76 -3.81 -4.12 3.77
N ALA A 77 -4.41 -3.02 4.24
CA ALA A 77 -5.76 -3.02 4.77
C ALA A 77 -6.80 -3.48 3.74
N GLU A 78 -6.70 -3.02 2.48
CA GLU A 78 -7.61 -3.41 1.42
C GLU A 78 -7.43 -4.88 0.99
N ILE A 79 -6.20 -5.36 0.89
CA ILE A 79 -5.93 -6.76 0.58
C ILE A 79 -6.45 -7.67 1.69
N ASN A 80 -6.22 -7.31 2.96
CA ASN A 80 -6.75 -8.06 4.09
C ASN A 80 -8.29 -8.06 4.10
N ARG A 81 -8.92 -6.92 3.78
CA ARG A 81 -10.37 -6.84 3.62
C ARG A 81 -10.88 -7.81 2.54
N ARG A 82 -10.21 -7.86 1.38
CA ARG A 82 -10.58 -8.76 0.28
C ARG A 82 -10.29 -10.22 0.59
N PHE A 83 -9.23 -10.51 1.34
CA PHE A 83 -8.93 -11.87 1.82
C PHE A 83 -10.05 -12.40 2.71
N VAL A 84 -10.52 -11.61 3.68
CA VAL A 84 -11.61 -11.98 4.60
C VAL A 84 -12.95 -12.10 3.89
N MET A 85 -13.20 -11.31 2.84
CA MET A 85 -14.43 -11.36 2.06
C MET A 85 -14.42 -12.42 0.95
N SER A 86 -13.29 -13.10 0.71
CA SER A 86 -13.21 -14.16 -0.28
C SER A 86 -13.92 -15.43 0.24
N PRO A 87 -14.95 -15.95 -0.45
CA PRO A 87 -15.70 -17.14 -0.02
C PRO A 87 -14.85 -18.43 -0.01
N VAL A 88 -13.60 -18.35 -0.48
CA VAL A 88 -12.64 -19.47 -0.51
C VAL A 88 -12.08 -19.80 0.89
N CYS A 89 -12.22 -18.93 1.88
CA CYS A 89 -11.67 -19.16 3.23
C CYS A 89 -12.56 -20.03 4.15
N VAL A 90 -13.64 -20.63 3.64
CA VAL A 90 -14.52 -21.56 4.38
C VAL A 90 -14.81 -22.82 3.54
N ALA A 91 -13.77 -23.61 3.26
CA ALA A 91 -13.93 -25.01 2.82
C ALA A 91 -12.64 -25.83 3.05
N GLY A 92 -11.99 -25.69 4.20
CA GLY A 92 -11.14 -26.74 4.75
C GLY A 92 -12.02 -27.77 5.46
N GLY A 93 -12.83 -28.49 4.69
CA GLY A 93 -13.74 -29.51 5.20
C GLY A 93 -12.94 -30.70 5.74
N ASP A 94 -13.19 -30.98 7.01
CA ASP A 94 -12.86 -32.18 7.76
C ASP A 94 -13.09 -33.47 6.92
N LYS A 95 -12.02 -34.22 6.67
CA LYS A 95 -11.96 -35.68 6.52
C LYS A 95 -10.55 -36.18 6.80
#